data_AF-A0A965LU26-F1
#
_entry.id   AF-A0A965LU26-F1
#
_cell.length_a   1.000
_cell.length_b   1.000
_cell.length_c   1.000
_cell.angle_alpha   90.00
_cell.angle_beta   90.00
_cell.angle_gamma   90.00
#
_symmetry.space_group_name_H-M   'P 1'
#
loop_
_entity.id
_entity.type
_entity.pdbx_description
1 polymer ?
#
loop_
_entity_poly.entity_id
_entity_poly.type
_entity_poly.pdbx_seq_one_letter_code
_entity_poly.pdbx_strand_id
1 'polypeptide(L)'
;MQRFERDQVAARSVALVETWLSESKKVGKRSAAEKRLAKLLKDPKGLNWTLRFVDRVIRPRDRKIAAKELNFLAKDLPKSLSKLDRFTIKLGGAFAKPFSFIVIPIAKT
;
A
#
# COMPACT_ATOMS: atom_id res chain seq x y z
N MET A 1 -30.19 25.95 -6.86
CA MET A 1 -29.57 24.89 -7.71
C MET A 1 -28.45 24.11 -7.00
N GLN A 2 -27.50 24.74 -6.31
CA GLN A 2 -26.37 24.01 -5.69
C GLN A 2 -26.69 22.91 -4.66
N ARG A 3 -27.80 22.97 -3.91
CA ARG A 3 -28.15 21.93 -2.92
C ARG A 3 -28.57 20.62 -3.60
N PHE A 4 -29.41 20.70 -4.62
CA PHE A 4 -29.88 19.55 -5.40
C PHE A 4 -28.75 18.83 -6.12
N GLU A 5 -27.77 19.57 -6.67
CA GLU A 5 -26.59 18.98 -7.28
C GLU A 5 -25.71 18.24 -6.27
N ARG A 6 -25.49 18.82 -5.07
CA ARG A 6 -24.77 18.15 -3.99
C ARG A 6 -25.49 16.88 -3.53
N ASP A 7 -26.82 16.93 -3.41
CA ASP A 7 -27.63 15.78 -2.99
C ASP A 7 -27.57 14.66 -4.04
N GLN A 8 -27.56 15.01 -5.34
CA GLN A 8 -27.35 14.03 -6.41
C GLN A 8 -25.94 13.42 -6.38
N VAL A 9 -24.89 14.22 -6.19
CA VAL A 9 -23.50 13.72 -6.12
C VAL A 9 -23.32 12.82 -4.90
N ALA A 10 -23.91 13.18 -3.76
CA ALA A 10 -23.90 12.37 -2.55
C ALA A 10 -24.60 11.02 -2.79
N ALA A 11 -25.80 11.03 -3.36
CA ALA A 11 -26.56 9.81 -3.67
C ALA A 11 -25.79 8.89 -4.63
N ARG A 12 -25.16 9.44 -5.68
CA ARG A 12 -24.33 8.66 -6.62
C ARG A 12 -23.08 8.08 -5.95
N SER A 13 -22.45 8.83 -5.05
CA SER A 13 -21.26 8.38 -4.32
C SER A 13 -21.60 7.22 -3.38
N VAL A 14 -22.74 7.30 -2.68
CA VAL A 14 -23.24 6.22 -1.81
C VAL A 14 -23.52 4.96 -2.64
N ALA A 15 -24.30 5.08 -3.71
CA ALA A 15 -24.62 3.94 -4.59
C ALA A 15 -23.36 3.27 -5.18
N LEU A 16 -22.34 4.07 -5.51
CA LEU A 16 -21.05 3.55 -5.99
C LEU A 16 -20.31 2.76 -4.90
N VAL A 17 -20.23 3.30 -3.68
CA VAL A 17 -19.58 2.62 -2.55
C VAL A 17 -20.33 1.34 -2.17
N GLU A 18 -21.66 1.37 -2.15
CA GLU A 18 -22.49 0.18 -1.92
C GLU A 18 -22.22 -0.92 -2.96
N THR A 19 -22.08 -0.53 -4.23
CA THR A 19 -21.71 -1.45 -5.31
C THR A 19 -20.33 -2.07 -5.03
N TRP A 20 -19.32 -1.27 -4.71
CA TRP A 20 -17.98 -1.78 -4.37
C TRP A 20 -17.99 -2.73 -3.16
N LEU A 21 -18.76 -2.39 -2.13
CA LEU A 21 -18.91 -3.25 -0.95
C LEU A 21 -19.61 -4.57 -1.30
N SER A 22 -20.64 -4.53 -2.13
CA SER A 22 -21.33 -5.72 -2.63
C SER A 22 -20.39 -6.64 -3.43
N GLU A 23 -19.65 -6.08 -4.38
CA GLU A 23 -18.68 -6.83 -5.18
C GLU A 23 -17.54 -7.40 -4.34
N SER A 24 -17.04 -6.66 -3.34
CA SER A 24 -15.96 -7.14 -2.47
C SER A 24 -16.34 -8.39 -1.66
N LYS A 25 -17.64 -8.61 -1.39
CA LYS A 25 -18.14 -9.79 -0.67
C LYS A 25 -18.16 -11.04 -1.55
N LYS A 26 -18.18 -10.88 -2.87
CA LYS A 26 -18.20 -11.99 -3.84
C LYS A 26 -16.82 -12.63 -4.04
N VAL A 27 -15.76 -12.00 -3.52
CA VAL A 27 -14.39 -12.50 -3.64
C VAL A 27 -14.23 -13.80 -2.85
N GLY A 28 -13.60 -14.81 -3.47
CA GLY A 28 -13.39 -16.13 -2.90
C GLY A 28 -12.39 -16.17 -1.73
N LYS A 29 -11.88 -17.36 -1.43
CA LYS A 29 -10.92 -17.56 -0.33
C LYS A 29 -9.66 -16.72 -0.57
N ARG A 30 -9.27 -15.95 0.46
CA ARG A 30 -8.03 -15.16 0.43
C ARG A 30 -6.79 -16.04 0.18
N SER A 31 -5.95 -15.61 -0.75
CA SER A 31 -4.61 -16.14 -0.98
C SER A 31 -3.73 -15.96 0.26
N ALA A 32 -2.60 -16.67 0.30
CA ALA A 32 -1.64 -16.54 1.38
C ALA A 32 -1.03 -15.12 1.45
N ALA A 33 -0.89 -14.43 0.32
CA ALA A 33 -0.42 -13.05 0.26
C ALA A 33 -1.45 -12.08 0.86
N GLU A 34 -2.72 -12.23 0.49
CA GLU A 34 -3.82 -11.39 1.01
C GLU A 34 -4.01 -11.57 2.52
N LYS A 35 -3.83 -12.78 3.05
CA LYS A 35 -3.86 -13.02 4.51
C LYS A 35 -2.73 -12.30 5.24
N ARG A 36 -1.51 -12.28 4.68
CA ARG A 36 -0.37 -11.55 5.24
C ARG A 36 -0.63 -10.04 5.23
N LEU A 37 -1.13 -9.51 4.11
CA LEU A 37 -1.52 -8.11 4.02
C LEU A 37 -2.63 -7.77 5.01
N ALA A 38 -3.68 -8.58 5.12
CA ALA A 38 -4.75 -8.37 6.10
C ALA A 38 -4.22 -8.35 7.54
N LYS A 39 -3.25 -9.22 7.87
CA LYS A 39 -2.58 -9.20 9.18
C LYS A 39 -1.78 -7.92 9.41
N LEU A 40 -1.08 -7.43 8.39
CA LEU A 40 -0.35 -6.16 8.42
C LEU A 40 -1.30 -4.96 8.61
N LEU A 41 -2.43 -4.94 7.91
CA LEU A 41 -3.41 -3.83 7.99
C LEU A 41 -4.17 -3.78 9.32
N LYS A 42 -4.29 -4.90 10.04
CA LYS A 42 -4.88 -4.94 11.39
C LYS A 42 -4.00 -4.31 12.47
N ASP A 43 -2.70 -4.14 12.19
CA ASP A 43 -1.76 -3.45 13.07
C ASP A 43 -1.81 -1.94 12.76
N PRO A 44 -2.12 -1.05 13.72
CA PRO A 44 -2.15 0.40 13.48
C PRO A 44 -0.86 0.94 12.87
N LYS A 45 0.29 0.40 13.31
CA LYS A 45 1.60 0.76 12.73
C LYS A 45 1.76 0.18 11.32
N GLY A 46 1.23 -1.01 11.08
CA GLY A 46 1.27 -1.69 9.79
C GLY A 46 0.45 -0.99 8.72
N LEU A 47 -0.75 -0.50 9.07
CA LEU A 47 -1.58 0.32 8.20
C LEU A 47 -0.85 1.61 7.79
N ASN A 48 -0.32 2.36 8.76
CA ASN A 48 0.40 3.60 8.48
C ASN A 48 1.63 3.36 7.59
N TRP A 49 2.41 2.31 7.90
CA TRP A 49 3.57 1.94 7.09
C TRP A 49 3.17 1.61 5.65
N THR A 50 2.09 0.84 5.46
CA THR A 50 1.61 0.41 4.13
C THR A 50 1.17 1.60 3.28
N LEU A 51 0.39 2.53 3.86
CA LEU A 51 -0.04 3.74 3.17
C LEU A 51 1.17 4.57 2.71
N ARG A 52 2.14 4.77 3.62
CA ARG A 52 3.37 5.50 3.29
C ARG A 52 4.20 4.79 2.22
N PHE A 53 4.26 3.46 2.24
CA PHE A 53 4.94 2.69 1.20
C PHE A 53 4.29 2.90 -0.18
N VAL A 54 2.97 2.76 -0.26
CA VAL A 54 2.24 2.95 -1.52
C VAL A 54 2.42 4.38 -2.05
N ASP A 55 2.22 5.39 -1.21
CA ASP A 55 2.26 6.78 -1.66
C ASP A 55 3.67 7.30 -1.93
N ARG A 56 4.70 6.79 -1.23
CA ARG A 56 6.07 7.31 -1.31
C ARG A 56 7.04 6.44 -2.10
N VAL A 57 6.68 5.19 -2.42
CA VAL A 57 7.54 4.26 -3.18
C VAL A 57 6.89 3.81 -4.48
N ILE A 58 5.62 3.38 -4.43
CA ILE A 58 4.93 2.85 -5.62
C ILE A 58 4.46 3.98 -6.54
N ARG A 59 3.75 4.97 -5.98
CA ARG A 59 3.14 6.08 -6.73
C ARG A 59 4.16 7.00 -7.43
N PRO A 60 5.31 7.37 -6.84
CA PRO A 60 6.21 8.33 -7.48
C PRO A 60 6.80 7.83 -8.80
N ARG A 61 6.90 8.73 -9.78
CA ARG A 61 7.53 8.47 -11.08
C ARG A 61 9.07 8.48 -11.00
N ASP A 62 9.63 9.29 -10.11
CA ASP A 62 11.08 9.38 -9.90
C ASP A 62 11.59 8.21 -9.05
N ARG A 63 12.46 7.39 -9.65
CA ARG A 63 13.06 6.20 -9.03
C ARG A 63 14.04 6.56 -7.90
N LYS A 64 14.74 7.69 -7.98
CA LYS A 64 15.67 8.14 -6.93
C LYS A 64 14.91 8.56 -5.67
N ILE A 65 13.77 9.24 -5.84
CA ILE A 65 12.88 9.60 -4.73
C ILE A 65 12.30 8.33 -4.10
N ALA A 66 11.75 7.41 -4.91
CA ALA A 66 11.22 6.14 -4.42
C ALA A 66 12.27 5.32 -3.66
N ALA A 67 13.53 5.31 -4.13
CA ALA A 67 14.64 4.63 -3.47
C ALA A 67 15.02 5.26 -2.12
N LYS A 68 15.07 6.59 -2.04
CA LYS A 68 15.31 7.31 -0.78
C LYS A 68 14.22 7.00 0.24
N GLU A 69 12.96 6.99 -0.20
CA GLU A 69 11.81 6.71 0.65
C GLU A 69 11.75 5.25 1.10
N LEU A 70 12.07 4.30 0.21
CA LEU A 70 12.19 2.89 0.56
C LEU A 70 13.28 2.66 1.61
N ASN A 71 14.46 3.28 1.44
CA ASN A 71 15.53 3.22 2.44
C ASN A 71 15.10 3.79 3.80
N PHE A 72 14.30 4.86 3.81
CA PHE A 72 13.76 5.44 5.03
C PHE A 72 12.74 4.52 5.70
N LEU A 73 11.79 4.00 4.94
CA LEU A 73 10.73 3.10 5.43
C LEU A 73 11.26 1.76 5.92
N ALA A 74 12.37 1.29 5.36
CA ALA A 74 13.01 0.04 5.76
C ALA A 74 13.65 0.08 7.17
N LYS A 75 13.88 1.27 7.73
CA LYS A 75 14.47 1.44 9.07
C LYS A 75 13.49 1.10 10.19
N ASP A 76 12.21 1.42 10.00
CA ASP A 76 11.17 1.20 11.00
C ASP A 76 10.01 0.37 10.43
N LEU A 77 10.11 -0.94 10.61
CA LEU A 77 9.16 -1.92 10.09
C LEU A 77 8.18 -2.40 11.18
N PRO A 78 6.89 -2.55 10.86
CA PRO A 78 5.88 -3.04 11.79
C PRO A 78 6.15 -4.49 12.22
N LYS A 79 5.77 -4.84 13.45
CA LYS A 79 6.00 -6.18 14.03
C LYS A 79 5.09 -7.26 13.43
N SER A 80 4.00 -6.84 12.79
CA SER A 80 3.06 -7.70 12.07
C SER A 80 3.67 -8.38 10.84
N LEU A 81 4.74 -7.82 10.25
CA LEU A 81 5.56 -8.48 9.23
C LEU A 81 6.40 -9.62 9.81
N SER A 82 6.56 -10.72 9.05
CA SER A 82 7.43 -11.81 9.50
C SER A 82 8.88 -11.33 9.63
N LYS A 83 9.69 -12.05 10.42
CA LYS A 83 11.13 -11.75 10.54
C LYS A 83 11.82 -11.78 9.18
N LEU A 84 11.42 -12.72 8.32
CA LEU A 84 11.96 -12.88 6.97
C LEU A 84 11.58 -11.68 6.08
N ASP A 85 10.30 -11.29 6.05
CA ASP A 85 9.86 -10.14 5.26
C ASP A 85 10.58 -8.86 5.68
N ARG A 86 10.75 -8.67 7.00
CA ARG A 86 11.50 -7.52 7.52
C ARG A 86 12.95 -7.53 7.09
N PHE A 87 13.58 -8.70 7.03
CA PHE A 87 14.95 -8.84 6.56
C PHE A 87 15.07 -8.50 5.07
N THR A 88 14.20 -9.06 4.22
CA THR A 88 14.19 -8.79 2.79
C THR A 88 13.93 -7.32 2.48
N ILE A 89 12.98 -6.67 3.16
CA ILE A 89 12.70 -5.24 2.99
C ILE A 89 13.87 -4.38 3.47
N LYS A 90 14.54 -4.76 4.56
CA LYS A 90 15.75 -4.07 5.03
C LYS A 90 16.88 -4.13 4.00
N LEU A 91 17.11 -5.31 3.42
CA LEU A 91 18.08 -5.46 2.34
C LEU A 91 17.69 -4.61 1.13
N GLY A 92 16.45 -4.73 0.65
CA GLY A 92 15.94 -3.94 -0.47
C GLY A 92 16.08 -2.43 -0.22
N GLY A 93 15.77 -1.96 0.98
CA GLY A 93 15.95 -0.56 1.39
C GLY A 93 17.41 -0.13 1.46
N ALA A 94 18.33 -0.98 1.92
CA ALA A 94 19.77 -0.67 1.91
C ALA A 94 20.32 -0.53 0.48
N PHE A 95 19.90 -1.42 -0.41
CA PHE A 95 20.30 -1.41 -1.82
C PHE A 95 19.51 -0.42 -2.70
N ALA A 96 18.41 0.13 -2.20
CA ALA A 96 17.52 0.99 -2.99
C ALA A 96 18.22 2.21 -3.59
N LYS A 97 19.05 2.91 -2.80
CA LYS A 97 19.77 4.10 -3.27
C LYS A 97 20.82 3.78 -4.36
N PRO A 98 21.77 2.86 -4.13
CA PRO A 98 22.79 2.54 -5.14
C PRO A 98 22.23 1.83 -6.37
N PHE A 99 21.17 1.01 -6.22
CA PHE A 99 20.61 0.19 -7.29
C PHE A 99 19.16 0.57 -7.63
N SER A 100 18.83 1.86 -7.58
CA SER A 100 17.45 2.36 -7.81
C SER A 100 16.86 1.97 -9.17
N PHE A 101 17.71 1.69 -10.17
CA PHE A 101 17.31 1.27 -11.51
C PHE A 101 16.84 -0.19 -11.59
N ILE A 102 17.20 -1.06 -10.63
CA ILE A 102 16.75 -2.46 -10.53
C ILE A 102 15.74 -2.64 -9.41
N VAL A 103 16.04 -2.09 -8.22
CA VAL A 103 15.25 -2.32 -6.99
C VAL A 103 13.85 -1.75 -7.10
N ILE A 104 13.69 -0.55 -7.68
CA ILE A 104 12.38 0.10 -7.78
C ILE A 104 11.47 -0.56 -8.83
N PRO A 105 11.95 -0.94 -10.02
CA PRO A 105 11.16 -1.75 -10.94
C PRO A 105 10.68 -3.07 -10.31
N ILE A 106 11.55 -3.82 -9.64
CA ILE A 106 11.17 -5.08 -8.97
C ILE A 106 10.08 -4.86 -7.90
N ALA A 107 10.16 -3.76 -7.16
CA ALA A 107 9.15 -3.44 -6.14
C ALA A 107 7.79 -3.03 -6.73
N LYS A 108 7.72 -2.72 -8.02
CA LYS A 108 6.50 -2.27 -8.73
C LYS A 108 5.86 -3.35 -9.60
N THR A 109 6.50 -4.52 -9.74
CA THR A 109 5.97 -5.68 -10.47
C THR A 109 4.94 -6.41 -9.63
#